data_AF-A0A7H8GIU1-F1
#
_entry.id   AF-A0A7H8GIU1-F1
#
_cell.length_a   1.000
_cell.length_b   1.000
_cell.length_c   1.000
_cell.angle_alpha   90.00
_cell.angle_beta   90.00
_cell.angle_gamma   90.00
#
_symmetry.space_group_name_H-M   'P 1'
#
loop_
_entity.id
_entity.type
_entity.pdbx_description
1 polymer ?
#
loop_
_entity_poly.entity_id
_entity_poly.type
_entity_poly.pdbx_seq_one_letter_code
_entity_poly.pdbx_strand_id
1 'polypeptide(L)'
;MSTTESVEKSKPVPINMRADEKKRNLIDLAAAMSGRDRTSFILEAACQKAEEVILDKRLFLLDDGAFDAFEQAIEANPARGNECLHQLLARPKRWS
;
A
#
# COMPACT_ATOMS: atom_id res chain seq x y z
N MET A 1 0.36 -3.44 -33.98
CA MET A 1 -0.83 -4.29 -33.77
C MET A 1 -1.47 -3.85 -32.48
N SER A 2 -2.70 -3.35 -32.59
CA SER A 2 -3.50 -2.79 -31.52
C SER A 2 -3.98 -3.84 -30.54
N THR A 3 -3.89 -3.57 -29.24
CA THR A 3 -4.98 -3.77 -28.27
C THR A 3 -4.61 -2.93 -27.04
N THR A 4 -5.04 -1.67 -27.04
CA THR A 4 -5.29 -0.95 -25.79
C THR A 4 -6.42 -1.72 -25.11
N GLU A 5 -6.12 -2.41 -24.01
CA GLU A 5 -7.14 -2.96 -23.13
C GLU A 5 -8.06 -1.82 -22.71
N SER A 6 -9.28 -1.87 -23.24
CA SER A 6 -10.39 -1.04 -22.82
C SER A 6 -10.58 -1.27 -21.33
N VAL A 7 -10.18 -0.30 -20.51
CA VAL A 7 -10.57 -0.24 -19.10
C VAL A 7 -12.10 -0.14 -19.10
N GLU A 8 -12.77 -1.28 -18.91
CA GLU A 8 -14.20 -1.30 -18.66
C GLU A 8 -14.47 -0.34 -17.51
N LYS A 9 -15.30 0.68 -17.75
CA LYS A 9 -15.75 1.60 -16.70
C LYS A 9 -16.55 0.79 -15.67
N SER A 10 -15.84 0.30 -14.66
CA SER A 10 -16.43 -0.32 -13.48
C SER A 10 -17.46 0.65 -12.88
N LYS A 11 -18.66 0.14 -12.60
CA LYS A 11 -19.69 0.94 -11.93
C LYS A 11 -19.16 1.43 -10.59
N PRO A 12 -19.40 2.70 -10.21
CA PRO A 12 -18.98 3.21 -8.92
C PRO A 12 -19.54 2.34 -7.78
N VAL A 13 -18.66 1.87 -6.90
CA VAL A 13 -19.03 1.11 -5.70
C VAL A 13 -19.15 2.10 -4.53
N PRO A 14 -20.24 2.06 -3.75
CA PRO A 14 -20.43 3.03 -2.66
C PRO A 14 -19.45 2.79 -1.51
N ILE A 15 -18.81 3.87 -1.04
CA ILE A 15 -18.03 3.90 0.20
C ILE A 15 -18.84 4.67 1.24
N ASN A 16 -19.33 3.96 2.25
CA ASN A 16 -20.12 4.56 3.33
C ASN A 16 -19.20 4.97 4.49
N MET A 17 -19.28 6.22 4.92
CA MET A 17 -18.49 6.75 6.03
C MET A 17 -19.33 7.63 6.97
N ARG A 18 -18.93 7.66 8.25
CA ARG A 18 -19.48 8.56 9.27
C ARG A 18 -18.40 9.53 9.71
N ALA A 19 -18.76 10.80 9.81
CA ALA A 19 -17.91 11.85 10.33
C ALA A 19 -18.72 12.72 11.30
N ASP A 20 -18.06 13.23 12.34
CA ASP A 20 -18.63 14.29 13.16
C ASP A 20 -18.72 15.60 12.37
N GLU A 21 -19.57 16.52 12.83
CA GLU A 21 -19.82 17.79 12.15
C GLU A 21 -18.56 18.63 11.99
N LYS A 22 -17.65 18.62 12.96
CA LYS A 22 -16.42 19.42 12.88
C LYS A 22 -15.53 18.92 11.76
N LYS A 23 -15.30 17.61 11.66
CA LYS A 23 -14.54 17.00 10.56
C LYS A 23 -15.22 17.25 9.20
N ARG A 24 -16.54 17.10 9.14
CA ARG A 24 -17.29 17.37 7.90
C ARG A 24 -17.11 18.81 7.44
N ASN A 25 -17.27 19.79 8.33
CA ASN A 25 -17.13 21.21 7.99
C ASN A 25 -15.71 21.56 7.54
N LEU A 26 -14.70 20.95 8.17
CA LEU A 26 -13.30 21.11 7.75
C LEU A 26 -13.06 20.60 6.33
N ILE A 27 -13.60 19.42 6.01
CA ILE A 27 -13.49 18.84 4.66
C ILE A 27 -14.25 19.69 3.64
N ASP A 28 -15.47 20.12 3.96
CA ASP A 28 -16.29 20.96 3.09
C ASP A 28 -15.57 22.28 2.76
N LEU A 29 -14.91 22.89 3.74
CA LEU A 29 -14.10 24.09 3.53
C LEU A 29 -12.91 23.83 2.60
N ALA A 30 -12.16 22.75 2.83
CA ALA A 30 -11.00 22.40 2.01
C ALA A 30 -11.39 22.04 0.57
N ALA A 31 -12.50 21.34 0.38
CA ALA A 31 -13.05 21.01 -0.93
C ALA A 31 -13.48 22.29 -1.68
N ALA A 32 -14.17 23.21 -0.99
CA ALA A 32 -14.56 24.50 -1.54
C ALA A 32 -13.36 25.36 -1.96
N MET A 33 -12.31 25.43 -1.13
CA MET A 33 -11.06 26.12 -1.46
C MET A 33 -10.34 25.49 -2.66
N SER A 34 -10.49 24.18 -2.84
CA SER A 34 -9.91 23.43 -3.95
C SER A 34 -10.76 23.49 -5.23
N GLY A 35 -11.96 24.08 -5.18
CA GLY A 35 -12.91 24.14 -6.30
C GLY A 35 -13.48 22.77 -6.70
N ARG A 36 -13.50 21.79 -5.79
CA ARG A 36 -13.95 20.41 -6.04
C ARG A 36 -15.16 20.08 -5.18
N ASP A 37 -15.95 19.10 -5.61
CA ASP A 37 -17.00 18.57 -4.75
C ASP A 37 -16.40 17.74 -3.60
N ARG A 38 -17.13 17.66 -2.47
CA ARG A 38 -16.67 16.94 -1.27
C ARG A 38 -16.29 15.49 -1.57
N THR A 39 -17.08 14.77 -2.38
CA THR A 39 -16.87 13.34 -2.63
C THR A 39 -15.58 13.12 -3.41
N SER A 40 -15.37 13.89 -4.48
CA SER A 40 -14.16 13.84 -5.29
C SER A 40 -12.92 14.22 -4.46
N PHE A 41 -13.02 15.26 -3.63
CA PHE A 41 -11.93 15.65 -2.74
C PHE A 41 -11.55 14.53 -1.75
N ILE A 42 -12.55 13.89 -1.11
CA ILE A 42 -12.32 12.78 -0.19
C ILE A 42 -11.70 11.59 -0.91
N LEU A 43 -12.22 11.21 -2.08
CA LEU A 43 -11.72 10.06 -2.83
C LEU A 43 -10.27 10.25 -3.27
N GLU A 44 -9.94 11.42 -3.83
CA GLU A 44 -8.59 11.74 -4.27
C GLU A 44 -7.60 11.74 -3.11
N ALA A 45 -7.93 12.40 -1.99
CA ALA A 45 -7.09 12.41 -0.80
C ALA A 45 -6.90 10.99 -0.21
N ALA A 46 -7.94 10.16 -0.21
CA ALA A 46 -7.86 8.78 0.25
C ALA A 46 -6.98 7.93 -0.67
N CYS A 47 -7.12 8.06 -2.00
CA CYS A 47 -6.28 7.36 -2.98
C CYS A 47 -4.82 7.75 -2.84
N GLN A 48 -4.52 9.06 -2.82
CA GLN A 48 -3.15 9.54 -2.62
C GLN A 48 -2.55 8.97 -1.34
N LYS A 49 -3.31 8.98 -0.24
CA LYS A 49 -2.81 8.45 1.03
C LYS A 49 -2.58 6.93 0.98
N ALA A 50 -3.45 6.20 0.31
CA ALA A 50 -3.28 4.76 0.12
C ALA A 50 -2.02 4.46 -0.69
N GLU A 51 -1.75 5.20 -1.76
CA GLU A 51 -0.54 5.07 -2.57
C GLU A 51 0.73 5.34 -1.75
N GLU A 52 0.76 6.43 -0.99
CA GLU A 52 1.88 6.76 -0.08
C GLU A 52 2.17 5.60 0.89
N VAL A 53 1.14 5.04 1.52
CA VAL A 53 1.29 3.94 2.48
C VAL A 53 1.76 2.66 1.79
N ILE A 54 1.27 2.37 0.59
CA ILE A 54 1.72 1.20 -0.19
C ILE A 54 3.19 1.35 -0.59
N LEU A 55 3.60 2.56 -1.01
CA LEU A 55 4.97 2.84 -1.41
C LEU A 55 5.95 2.81 -0.24
N ASP A 56 5.56 3.33 0.93
CA ASP A 56 6.33 3.23 2.18
C ASP A 56 6.68 1.77 2.53
N LYS A 57 5.79 0.82 2.22
CA LYS A 57 6.02 -0.62 2.46
C LYS A 57 6.84 -1.33 1.39
N ARG A 58 7.14 -0.68 0.27
CA ARG A 58 7.92 -1.28 -0.84
C ARG A 58 9.32 -0.69 -0.98
N LEU A 59 9.54 0.52 -0.47
CA LEU A 59 10.82 1.20 -0.59
C LEU A 59 11.61 1.10 0.73
N PHE A 60 12.64 0.26 0.74
CA PHE A 60 13.62 0.23 1.82
C PHE A 60 14.78 1.15 1.44
N LEU A 61 14.90 2.30 2.11
CA LEU A 61 16.08 3.13 2.01
C LEU A 61 17.15 2.58 2.97
N LEU A 62 18.32 2.25 2.41
CA LEU A 62 19.49 1.82 3.16
C LEU A 62 20.60 2.84 2.91
N ASP A 63 21.37 3.17 3.95
CA ASP A 63 22.68 3.80 3.76
C ASP A 63 23.68 2.78 3.21
N ASP A 64 24.84 3.27 2.74
CA ASP A 64 25.84 2.42 2.08
C ASP A 64 26.27 1.23 2.97
N GLY A 65 26.44 1.45 4.28
CA GLY A 65 26.84 0.39 5.21
C GLY A 65 25.74 -0.65 5.46
N ALA A 66 24.48 -0.20 5.56
CA ALA A 66 23.33 -1.08 5.66
C ALA A 66 23.10 -1.87 4.35
N PHE A 67 23.40 -1.26 3.20
CA PHE A 67 23.34 -1.93 1.90
C PHE A 67 24.42 -3.01 1.75
N ASP A 68 25.67 -2.71 2.12
CA ASP A 68 26.76 -3.70 2.12
C ASP A 68 26.46 -4.90 3.04
N ALA A 69 25.95 -4.63 4.25
CA ALA A 69 25.55 -5.68 5.18
C ALA A 69 24.40 -6.54 4.63
N PHE A 70 23.46 -5.92 3.94
CA PHE A 70 22.36 -6.62 3.27
C PHE A 70 22.86 -7.51 2.13
N GLU A 71 23.75 -7.01 1.28
CA GLU A 71 24.35 -7.78 0.18
C GLU A 71 25.12 -8.99 0.72
N GLN A 72 25.94 -8.78 1.75
CA GLN A 72 26.70 -9.85 2.40
C GLN A 72 25.78 -10.90 3.03
N ALA A 73 24.64 -10.49 3.63
CA ALA A 73 23.66 -11.41 4.19
C ALA A 73 22.95 -12.25 3.11
N ILE A 74 22.72 -11.71 1.92
CA ILE A 74 22.17 -12.46 0.79
C ILE A 74 23.18 -13.50 0.29
N GLU A 75 24.42 -13.08 0.06
CA GLU A 75 25.47 -13.95 -0.49
C GLU A 75 25.83 -15.09 0.47
N ALA A 76 25.90 -14.79 1.78
CA ALA A 76 26.15 -15.80 2.81
C ALA A 76 25.06 -16.89 2.87
N ASN A 77 23.88 -16.64 2.29
CA ASN A 77 22.73 -17.55 2.22
C ASN A 77 22.47 -18.34 3.53
N PRO A 78 22.34 -17.66 4.68
CA PRO A 78 22.26 -18.29 5.99
C PRO A 78 21.01 -19.17 6.15
N ALA A 79 20.01 -19.00 5.28
CA ALA A 79 18.79 -19.80 5.24
C ALA A 79 19.06 -21.29 4.97
N ARG A 80 20.13 -21.64 4.22
CA ARG A 80 20.41 -23.05 3.87
C ARG A 80 20.81 -23.91 5.07
N GLY A 81 21.50 -23.33 6.06
CA GLY A 81 21.99 -24.04 7.25
C GLY A 81 21.05 -23.97 8.46
N ASN A 82 19.91 -23.29 8.37
CA ASN A 82 19.05 -23.04 9.52
C ASN A 82 18.06 -24.19 9.74
N GLU A 83 18.37 -25.11 10.66
CA GLU A 83 17.52 -26.26 10.99
C GLU A 83 16.11 -25.87 11.46
N CYS A 84 15.97 -24.77 12.23
CA CYS A 84 14.66 -24.28 12.66
C CYS A 84 13.82 -23.78 11.47
N LEU A 85 14.44 -23.15 10.46
CA LEU A 85 13.75 -22.72 9.24
C LEU A 85 13.25 -23.94 8.44
N HIS A 86 14.08 -24.98 8.31
CA HIS A 86 13.70 -26.23 7.65
C HIS A 86 12.50 -26.89 8.35
N GLN A 87 12.52 -26.97 9.68
CA GLN A 87 11.40 -27.51 10.46
C GLN A 87 10.11 -26.68 10.32
N LEU A 88 10.23 -25.35 10.24
CA LEU A 88 9.09 -24.45 10.02
C LEU A 88 8.45 -24.69 8.65
N LEU A 89 9.27 -24.77 7.59
CA LEU A 89 8.81 -24.97 6.21
C LEU A 89 8.26 -26.37 5.94
N ALA A 90 8.79 -27.39 6.63
CA ALA A 90 8.29 -28.77 6.55
C ALA A 90 6.95 -28.98 7.27
N ARG A 91 6.49 -27.99 8.07
CA ARG A 91 5.25 -28.11 8.82
C ARG A 91 4.05 -28.11 7.87
N PRO A 92 3.14 -29.10 7.96
CA PRO A 92 1.95 -29.13 7.13
C PRO A 92 1.10 -27.87 7.34
N LYS A 93 0.60 -27.33 6.23
CA LYS A 93 -0.26 -26.16 6.19
C LYS A 93 -1.51 -26.41 7.04
N ARG A 94 -1.81 -25.50 7.97
CA ARG A 94 -2.93 -25.65 8.93
C ARG A 94 -4.28 -25.16 8.41
N TRP A 95 -4.31 -24.63 7.19
CA TRP A 95 -5.51 -24.10 6.56
C TRP A 95 -5.66 -24.75 5.18
N SER A 96 -6.75 -25.52 5.06
CA SER A 96 -7.33 -25.95 3.79
C SER A 96 -8.12 -24.81 3.17
#